data_AF-A0A0D6E7K9-F1
#
_entry.id   AF-A0A0D6E7K9-F1
#
_cell.length_a   1.000
_cell.length_b   1.000
_cell.length_c   1.000
_cell.angle_alpha   90.00
_cell.angle_beta   90.00
_cell.angle_gamma   90.00
#
_symmetry.space_group_name_H-M   'P 1'
#
loop_
_entity.id
_entity.type
_entity.pdbx_description
1 polymer ?
#
loop_
_entity_poly.entity_id
_entity_poly.type
_entity_poly.pdbx_seq_one_letter_code
_entity_poly.pdbx_strand_id
1 'polypeptide(L)' 'MNIGVKQGAEEGKPFIHYVNYLAEQGFIPPNGRGWVDHIRKKGNEATHEIALMSKEDCEDLIAFSEMLMKFI' A
#
# COMPACT_ATOMS: atom_id res chain seq x y z
N MET A 1 -2.87 -8.04 -4.87
CA MET A 1 -1.65 -7.30 -5.24
C MET A 1 -0.54 -8.32 -5.47
N ASN A 2 0.06 -8.36 -6.67
CA ASN A 2 0.99 -9.45 -7.07
C ASN A 2 2.19 -9.62 -6.14
N ILE A 3 2.73 -8.51 -5.64
CA ILE A 3 3.87 -8.52 -4.70
C ILE A 3 3.51 -9.24 -3.40
N GLY A 4 2.36 -8.95 -2.79
CA GLY A 4 1.92 -9.63 -1.57
C GLY A 4 1.78 -11.14 -1.77
N VAL A 5 1.19 -11.55 -2.90
CA VAL A 5 1.04 -12.97 -3.25
C VAL A 5 2.39 -13.65 -3.48
N LYS A 6 3.32 -13.00 -4.20
CA LYS A 6 4.71 -13.46 -4.37
C LYS A 6 5.41 -13.68 -3.02
N GLN A 7 5.06 -12.86 -2.01
CA GLN A 7 5.60 -12.98 -0.65
C GLN A 7 4.83 -13.95 0.25
N GLY A 8 3.75 -14.58 -0.23
CA GLY A 8 3.01 -15.61 0.51
C GLY A 8 1.62 -15.20 1.02
N ALA A 9 1.11 -14.03 0.65
CA ALA A 9 -0.26 -13.63 0.97
C ALA A 9 -1.30 -14.43 0.14
N GLU A 10 -2.48 -14.63 0.72
CA GLU A 10 -3.59 -15.31 0.04
C GLU A 10 -4.16 -14.47 -1.11
N GLU A 11 -4.47 -15.10 -2.24
CA GLU A 11 -5.06 -14.45 -3.41
C GLU A 11 -6.52 -14.03 -3.19
N GLY A 12 -7.04 -13.16 -4.07
CA GLY A 12 -8.45 -12.74 -4.06
C GLY A 12 -8.87 -11.83 -2.90
N LYS A 13 -7.93 -11.43 -2.03
CA LYS A 13 -8.17 -10.48 -0.93
C LYS A 13 -8.19 -9.02 -1.41
N PRO A 14 -8.76 -8.08 -0.64
CA PRO A 14 -8.72 -6.65 -0.97
C PRO A 14 -7.30 -6.07 -0.87
N PHE A 15 -7.05 -4.93 -1.53
CA PHE A 15 -5.75 -4.25 -1.54
C PHE A 15 -5.13 -4.12 -0.14
N ILE A 16 -5.95 -3.71 0.83
CA ILE A 16 -5.49 -3.52 2.20
C ILE A 16 -4.96 -4.78 2.87
N HIS A 17 -5.48 -5.95 2.54
CA HIS A 17 -4.96 -7.19 3.10
C HIS A 17 -3.48 -7.37 2.75
N TYR A 18 -3.11 -7.13 1.48
CA TYR A 18 -1.72 -7.28 1.04
C TYR A 18 -0.80 -6.23 1.65
N VAL A 19 -1.28 -5.00 1.80
CA VAL A 19 -0.49 -3.92 2.42
C VAL A 19 -0.19 -4.24 3.89
N ASN A 20 -1.19 -4.72 4.64
CA ASN A 20 -1.00 -5.17 6.02
C ASN A 20 -0.03 -6.36 6.10
N TYR A 21 -0.22 -7.36 5.22
CA TYR A 21 0.66 -8.53 5.15
C TYR A 21 2.12 -8.12 4.95
N LEU A 22 2.40 -7.22 3.99
CA LEU A 22 3.76 -6.74 3.74
C LEU A 22 4.35 -6.00 4.94
N ALA A 23 3.55 -5.20 5.65
CA ALA A 23 3.98 -4.53 6.88
C ALA A 23 4.30 -5.52 8.00
N GLU A 24 3.46 -6.55 8.20
CA GLU A 24 3.63 -7.58 9.22
C GLU A 24 4.85 -8.48 8.97
N GLN A 25 5.15 -8.77 7.70
CA GLN A 25 6.35 -9.53 7.30
C GLN A 25 7.64 -8.68 7.30
N GLY A 26 7.57 -7.40 7.66
CA GLY A 26 8.75 -6.54 7.77
C GLY A 26 9.28 -5.99 6.44
N PHE A 27 8.50 -6.07 5.35
CA PHE A 27 8.84 -5.44 4.08
C PHE A 27 8.67 -3.92 4.08
N ILE A 28 8.14 -3.36 5.17
CA ILE A 28 7.96 -1.92 5.34
C ILE A 28 8.75 -1.47 6.57
N PRO A 29 9.53 -0.37 6.48
CA PRO A 29 10.32 0.12 7.60
C PRO A 29 9.47 0.40 8.86
N PRO A 30 10.03 0.26 10.08
CA PRO A 30 9.29 0.46 11.33
C PRO A 30 8.61 1.84 11.44
N ASN A 31 9.28 2.89 10.94
CA ASN A 31 8.74 4.25 10.90
C ASN A 31 7.74 4.49 9.75
N GLY A 32 7.61 3.53 8.82
CA GLY A 32 6.70 3.59 7.68
C GLY A 32 5.26 3.26 8.02
N ARG A 33 4.96 2.79 9.24
CA ARG A 33 3.61 2.31 9.61
C ARG A 33 2.53 3.39 9.53
N GLY A 34 2.85 4.64 9.90
CA GLY A 34 1.91 5.76 9.76
C GLY A 34 1.59 6.09 8.30
N TRP A 35 2.57 5.92 7.42
CA TRP A 35 2.41 6.13 5.99
C TRP A 35 1.66 4.97 5.30
N VAL A 36 1.86 3.73 5.75
CA VAL A 36 1.03 2.58 5.37
C VAL A 36 -0.45 2.82 5.68
N ASP A 37 -0.72 3.35 6.86
CA ASP A 37 -2.08 3.71 7.27
C ASP A 37 -2.69 4.83 6.41
N HIS A 38 -1.88 5.78 5.96
CA HIS A 38 -2.30 6.83 5.04
C HIS A 38 -2.71 6.25 3.67
N ILE A 39 -1.85 5.42 3.09
CA ILE A 39 -2.10 4.79 1.78
C ILE A 39 -3.29 3.84 1.82
N ARG A 40 -3.47 3.11 2.93
CA ARG A 40 -4.65 2.30 3.18
C ARG A 40 -5.94 3.11 3.07
N LYS A 41 -5.99 4.25 3.75
CA LYS A 41 -7.18 5.11 3.76
C LYS A 41 -7.45 5.64 2.35
N LYS A 42 -6.41 6.14 1.68
CA LYS A 42 -6.51 6.66 0.31
C LYS A 42 -6.95 5.60 -0.71
N GLY A 43 -6.44 4.37 -0.61
CA GLY A 43 -6.88 3.27 -1.48
C GLY A 43 -8.34 2.87 -1.26
N ASN A 44 -8.82 2.89 -0.01
CA ASN A 44 -10.23 2.63 0.29
C ASN A 44 -11.14 3.77 -0.17
N GLU A 45 -10.73 5.02 0.04
CA GLU A 45 -11.41 6.24 -0.43
C GLU A 45 -11.55 6.21 -1.95
N ALA A 46 -10.46 5.98 -2.70
CA ALA A 46 -10.47 5.92 -4.15
C ALA A 46 -11.33 4.77 -4.73
N THR A 47 -11.60 3.72 -3.93
CA THR A 47 -12.48 2.61 -4.35
C THR A 47 -13.96 2.98 -4.25
N HIS A 48 -14.34 3.88 -3.33
CA HIS A 48 -15.73 4.24 -3.07
C HIS A 48 -16.10 5.63 -3.60
N GLU A 49 -15.13 6.52 -3.77
CA GLU A 49 -15.33 7.92 -4.13
C GLU A 49 -14.56 8.26 -5.41
N ILE A 50 -15.26 8.84 -6.40
CA ILE A 50 -14.61 9.51 -7.53
C ILE A 50 -14.20 10.90 -7.04
N ALA A 51 -13.12 10.94 -6.23
CA ALA A 51 -12.57 12.15 -5.67
C ALA A 51 -11.34 12.61 -6.46
N LEU A 52 -11.21 13.92 -6.67
CA LEU A 52 -10.03 14.52 -7.28
C LEU A 52 -8.89 14.46 -6.25
N MET A 53 -7.92 13.57 -6.49
CA MET A 53 -6.77 13.40 -5.59
C MET A 53 -5.88 14.64 -5.60
N SER A 54 -5.32 14.97 -4.43
CA SER A 54 -4.32 16.04 -4.33
C SER A 54 -3.00 15.61 -4.97
N LYS A 55 -2.15 16.60 -5.27
CA LYS A 55 -0.79 16.34 -5.75
C LYS A 55 0.01 15.56 -4.70
N GLU A 56 -0.13 15.94 -3.43
CA GLU A 56 0.55 15.26 -2.32
C GLU A 56 0.15 13.78 -2.23
N ASP A 57 -1.15 13.47 -2.32
CA ASP A 57 -1.62 12.07 -2.29
C ASP A 57 -1.02 11.24 -3.44
N CYS A 58 -0.85 11.86 -4.61
CA CYS A 58 -0.27 11.22 -5.79
C CYS A 58 1.24 10.94 -5.59
N GLU A 59 1.97 11.93 -5.07
CA GLU A 59 3.39 11.81 -4.76
C GLU A 59 3.64 10.71 -3.71
N ASP A 60 2.80 10.62 -2.68
CA ASP A 60 2.90 9.59 -1.64
C ASP A 60 2.68 8.18 -2.19
N LEU A 61 1.71 7.99 -3.09
CA LEU A 61 1.45 6.69 -3.73
C LEU A 61 2.57 6.27 -4.69
N ILE A 62 3.16 7.22 -5.41
CA ILE A 62 4.30 6.96 -6.28
C ILE A 62 5.51 6.55 -5.45
N ALA A 63 5.82 7.30 -4.38
CA ALA A 63 6.92 6.98 -3.46
C ALA A 63 6.74 5.59 -2.83
N PHE A 64 5.49 5.18 -2.56
CA PHE A 64 5.18 3.84 -2.06
C PHE A 64 5.48 2.75 -3.05
N SER A 65 5.00 2.94 -4.27
CA SER A 65 5.23 2.01 -5.35
C SER A 65 6.74 1.87 -5.62
N GLU A 66 7.48 2.99 -5.62
CA GLU A 66 8.93 3.02 -5.75
C GLU A 66 9.64 2.26 -4.62
N MET A 67 9.26 2.50 -3.37
CA MET A 67 9.83 1.81 -2.21
C MET A 67 9.66 0.29 -2.37
N LEU A 68 8.45 -0.18 -2.65
CA LEU A 68 8.19 -1.60 -2.80
C LEU A 68 9.04 -2.24 -3.90
N MET A 69 9.23 -1.55 -5.03
CA MET A 69 10.06 -2.04 -6.13
C MET A 69 11.57 -2.06 -5.81
N LYS A 70 12.03 -1.24 -4.88
CA LYS A 70 13.45 -1.24 -4.45
C LYS A 70 13.77 -2.34 -3.45
N PHE A 71 12.79 -2.75 -2.64
CA PHE A 71 12.99 -3.75 -1.59
C PHE A 71 12.60 -5.18 -2.01
N ILE A 72 11.88 -5.39 -3.12
CA ILE A 72 11.24 -6.66 -3.51
C ILE A 72 11.51 -7.03 -4.97
#